data_AF-A0A7S2F6T4-F1
#
_entry.id   AF-A0A7S2F6T4-F1
#
_cell.length_a   1.000
_cell.length_b   1.000
_cell.length_c   1.000
_cell.angle_alpha   90.00
_cell.angle_beta   90.00
_cell.angle_gamma   90.00
#
_symmetry.space_group_name_H-M   'P 1'
#
loop_
_entity.id
_entity.type
_entity.pdbx_description
1 polymer ?
#
loop_
_entity_poly.entity_id
_entity_poly.type
_entity_poly.pdbx_seq_one_letter_code
_entity_poly.pdbx_strand_id
1 'polypeptide(L)'
;AKAVPMRGKFAGAVGNYNAHLSAYPNADWEAMNQAFVTESLKLDWNGVVTQIEPHDYIAELFHAVMRFNTILLDFDRDVWGYVMHGYFGQKLKDGEIGSSTMPHKVNPIDFENSEGNVGIANAIMAHLADKLAVSRFQRDLSDSTVLRNLGVGLGHSVLAYASALKGCGKLTVNNERIDEDLDAAWEVLAEPIQTVMRRHAVENPYEKLKALTRGRSITKEDLQTFVASLEGEVPEEDVKRMLDWTPRSYVGTAEHIARKVAEECK
;
A
#
# COMPACT_ATOMS: atom_id res chain seq x y z
N ALA A 1 -14.74 -3.91 3.23
CA ALA A 1 -14.55 -3.73 4.69
C ALA A 1 -15.68 -2.88 5.24
N LYS A 2 -16.11 -3.07 6.50
CA LYS A 2 -17.09 -2.16 7.13
C LYS A 2 -16.38 -0.85 7.51
N ALA A 3 -17.07 0.29 7.36
CA ALA A 3 -16.56 1.57 7.82
C ALA A 3 -16.41 1.58 9.35
N VAL A 4 -15.44 2.34 9.87
CA VAL A 4 -15.29 2.56 11.32
C VAL A 4 -16.52 3.35 11.81
N PRO A 5 -17.26 2.86 12.81
CA PRO A 5 -18.43 3.55 13.32
C PRO A 5 -18.02 4.86 14.01
N MET A 6 -18.60 5.97 13.58
CA MET A 6 -18.29 7.29 14.16
C MET A 6 -19.20 7.51 15.36
N ARG A 7 -18.64 7.35 16.56
CA ARG A 7 -19.44 7.28 17.79
C ARG A 7 -19.69 8.64 18.43
N GLY A 8 -20.86 8.77 19.06
CA GLY A 8 -21.26 9.93 19.86
C GLY A 8 -21.95 9.50 21.15
N LYS A 9 -21.90 10.38 22.15
CA LYS A 9 -22.55 10.18 23.46
C LYS A 9 -23.24 11.45 23.93
N PHE A 10 -24.25 11.29 24.78
CA PHE A 10 -24.92 12.40 25.46
C PHE A 10 -25.53 11.94 26.79
N ALA A 11 -24.72 11.86 27.85
CA ALA A 11 -25.12 11.22 29.11
C ALA A 11 -24.78 12.02 30.39
N GLY A 12 -24.53 13.33 30.24
CA GLY A 12 -24.27 14.23 31.36
C GLY A 12 -22.87 14.09 31.97
N ALA A 13 -22.75 14.46 33.26
CA ALA A 13 -21.47 14.73 33.92
C ALA A 13 -20.55 13.50 34.07
N VAL A 14 -21.11 12.31 34.27
CA VAL A 14 -20.33 11.07 34.50
C VAL A 14 -20.92 9.86 33.77
N GLY A 15 -21.77 10.09 32.77
CA GLY A 15 -22.37 9.02 31.97
C GLY A 15 -23.69 8.45 32.49
N ASN A 16 -24.23 8.93 33.62
CA ASN A 16 -25.35 8.30 34.32
C ASN A 16 -26.62 9.17 34.39
N TYR A 17 -26.74 10.21 33.54
CA TYR A 17 -27.92 11.07 33.45
C TYR A 17 -28.37 11.76 34.76
N ASN A 18 -27.51 11.87 35.79
CA ASN A 18 -27.89 12.29 37.15
C ASN A 18 -28.68 13.61 37.19
N ALA A 19 -28.17 14.65 36.51
CA ALA A 19 -28.83 15.95 36.45
C ALA A 19 -30.18 15.88 35.73
N HIS A 20 -30.26 15.08 34.66
CA HIS A 20 -31.48 14.91 33.88
C HIS A 20 -32.57 14.24 34.74
N LEU A 21 -32.23 13.14 35.42
CA LEU A 21 -33.14 12.42 36.30
C LEU A 21 -33.53 13.21 37.56
N SER A 22 -32.67 14.13 38.04
CA SER A 22 -33.04 15.03 39.15
C SER A 22 -34.14 16.03 38.78
N ALA A 23 -34.18 16.46 37.51
CA ALA A 23 -35.18 17.40 37.02
C ALA A 23 -36.43 16.68 36.50
N TYR A 24 -36.25 15.54 35.81
CA TYR A 24 -37.32 14.76 35.22
C TYR A 24 -37.09 13.26 35.46
N PRO A 25 -37.55 12.72 36.61
CA PRO A 25 -37.26 11.35 37.03
C PRO A 25 -38.00 10.28 36.20
N ASN A 26 -39.08 10.64 35.52
CA ASN A 26 -39.92 9.72 34.74
C ASN A 26 -39.64 9.75 33.23
N ALA A 27 -38.68 10.55 32.77
CA ALA A 27 -38.32 10.64 31.36
C ALA A 27 -37.28 9.55 31.00
N ASP A 28 -37.46 8.92 29.84
CA ASP A 28 -36.50 7.95 29.30
C ASP A 28 -35.32 8.67 28.64
N TRP A 29 -34.40 9.13 29.46
CA TRP A 29 -33.23 9.90 29.02
C TRP A 29 -32.27 9.09 28.15
N GLU A 30 -32.21 7.77 28.30
CA GLU A 30 -31.37 6.94 27.44
C GLU A 30 -31.96 6.88 26.03
N ALA A 31 -33.25 6.55 25.89
CA ALA A 31 -33.90 6.51 24.59
C ALA A 31 -33.91 7.88 23.89
N MET A 32 -34.19 8.97 24.63
CA MET A 32 -34.16 10.32 24.07
C MET A 32 -32.78 10.72 23.57
N ASN A 33 -31.72 10.42 24.35
CA ASN A 33 -30.35 10.80 23.97
C ASN A 33 -29.77 9.88 22.89
N GLN A 34 -30.15 8.61 22.87
CA GLN A 34 -29.86 7.72 21.75
C GLN A 34 -30.49 8.26 20.48
N ALA A 35 -31.79 8.56 20.48
CA ALA A 35 -32.48 9.13 19.33
C ALA A 35 -31.85 10.46 18.89
N PHE A 36 -31.45 11.31 19.84
CA PHE A 36 -30.72 12.53 19.52
C PHE A 36 -29.41 12.24 18.76
N VAL A 37 -28.58 11.32 19.25
CA VAL A 37 -27.30 10.99 18.60
C VAL A 37 -27.50 10.27 17.26
N THR A 38 -28.38 9.29 17.18
CA THR A 38 -28.56 8.47 15.96
C THR A 38 -29.43 9.16 14.91
N GLU A 39 -30.52 9.79 15.31
CA GLU A 39 -31.49 10.36 14.37
C GLU A 39 -31.20 11.82 14.04
N SER A 40 -30.72 12.62 15.00
CA SER A 40 -30.43 14.03 14.76
C SER A 40 -29.00 14.26 14.26
N LEU A 41 -28.01 13.67 14.93
CA LEU A 41 -26.59 13.85 14.59
C LEU A 41 -26.03 12.82 13.60
N LYS A 42 -26.77 11.73 13.33
CA LYS A 42 -26.36 10.64 12.43
C LYS A 42 -25.03 9.99 12.83
N LEU A 43 -24.81 9.85 14.14
CA LEU A 43 -23.66 9.14 14.71
C LEU A 43 -24.08 7.81 15.31
N ASP A 44 -23.13 6.89 15.45
CA ASP A 44 -23.33 5.65 16.19
C ASP A 44 -23.41 5.94 17.69
N TRP A 45 -24.44 5.43 18.36
CA TRP A 45 -24.64 5.67 19.78
C TRP A 45 -23.65 4.90 20.65
N ASN A 46 -23.04 5.59 21.61
CA ASN A 46 -22.27 4.98 22.70
C ASN A 46 -22.96 5.25 24.05
N GLY A 47 -23.72 4.25 24.54
CA GLY A 47 -24.47 4.35 25.79
C GLY A 47 -23.64 4.11 27.06
N VAL A 48 -22.42 3.58 26.95
CA VAL A 48 -21.58 3.25 28.11
C VAL A 48 -20.33 4.12 28.08
N VAL A 49 -20.39 5.22 28.80
CA VAL A 49 -19.33 6.25 28.80
C VAL A 49 -19.11 6.81 30.20
N THR A 50 -17.96 7.42 30.41
CA THR A 50 -17.72 8.26 31.58
C THR A 50 -18.13 9.71 31.24
N GLN A 51 -17.36 10.69 31.68
CA GLN A 51 -17.60 12.07 31.28
C GLN A 51 -17.21 12.34 29.81
N ILE A 52 -16.36 11.50 29.21
CA ILE A 52 -15.89 11.61 27.82
C ILE A 52 -16.40 10.43 26.98
N GLU A 53 -16.41 10.58 25.66
CA GLU A 53 -16.40 9.42 24.77
C GLU A 53 -15.00 8.77 24.89
N PRO A 54 -14.87 7.43 24.94
CA PRO A 54 -13.59 6.76 25.20
C PRO A 54 -12.53 6.92 24.10
N HIS A 55 -12.89 7.48 22.94
CA HIS A 55 -12.04 7.75 21.78
C HIS A 55 -11.53 6.51 21.04
N ASP A 56 -12.01 5.31 21.37
CA ASP A 56 -11.58 4.05 20.72
C ASP A 56 -11.81 4.06 19.21
N TYR A 57 -12.95 4.60 18.76
CA TYR A 57 -13.25 4.68 17.33
C TYR A 57 -12.30 5.63 16.58
N ILE A 58 -11.73 6.64 17.26
CA ILE A 58 -10.72 7.54 16.69
C ILE A 58 -9.41 6.77 16.48
N ALA A 59 -9.02 5.94 17.45
CA ALA A 59 -7.86 5.06 17.31
C ALA A 59 -8.06 4.06 16.16
N GLU A 60 -9.23 3.43 16.06
CA GLU A 60 -9.57 2.53 14.94
C GLU A 60 -9.47 3.23 13.58
N LEU A 61 -10.02 4.44 13.48
CA LEU A 61 -9.94 5.26 12.28
C LEU A 61 -8.49 5.57 11.90
N PHE A 62 -7.70 6.06 12.86
CA PHE A 62 -6.29 6.37 12.62
C PHE A 62 -5.45 5.15 12.28
N HIS A 63 -5.69 4.00 12.90
CA HIS A 63 -5.06 2.75 12.50
C HIS A 63 -5.41 2.35 11.06
N ALA A 64 -6.64 2.58 10.61
CA ALA A 64 -7.04 2.33 9.22
C ALA A 64 -6.31 3.25 8.24
N VAL A 65 -6.23 4.55 8.53
CA VAL A 65 -5.52 5.52 7.69
C VAL A 65 -4.02 5.22 7.68
N MET A 66 -3.41 4.90 8.82
CA MET A 66 -1.99 4.55 8.88
C MET A 66 -1.64 3.33 8.03
N ARG A 67 -2.50 2.30 8.00
CA ARG A 67 -2.30 1.15 7.11
C ARG A 67 -2.31 1.55 5.64
N PHE A 68 -3.22 2.42 5.24
CA PHE A 68 -3.24 2.97 3.88
C PHE A 68 -1.97 3.77 3.59
N ASN A 69 -1.55 4.64 4.51
CA ASN A 69 -0.30 5.39 4.40
C ASN A 69 0.92 4.47 4.25
N THR A 70 0.98 3.36 4.99
CA THR A 70 2.08 2.39 4.85
C THR A 70 2.10 1.73 3.47
N ILE A 71 0.93 1.43 2.89
CA ILE A 71 0.84 0.94 1.50
C ILE A 71 1.32 2.02 0.52
N LEU A 72 0.95 3.28 0.75
CA LEU A 72 1.41 4.39 -0.08
C LEU A 72 2.93 4.62 0.04
N LEU A 73 3.51 4.48 1.23
CA LEU A 73 4.96 4.58 1.44
C LEU A 73 5.73 3.53 0.62
N ASP A 74 5.23 2.29 0.62
CA ASP A 74 5.81 1.20 -0.17
C ASP A 74 5.74 1.53 -1.67
N PHE A 75 4.58 1.99 -2.13
CA PHE A 75 4.37 2.45 -3.50
C PHE A 75 5.31 3.62 -3.90
N ASP A 76 5.45 4.64 -3.06
CA ASP A 76 6.32 5.80 -3.32
C ASP A 76 7.78 5.35 -3.52
N ARG A 77 8.25 4.42 -2.69
CA ARG A 77 9.62 3.87 -2.76
C ARG A 77 9.86 2.99 -3.97
N ASP A 78 8.90 2.13 -4.30
CA ASP A 78 8.98 1.29 -5.48
C ASP A 78 9.01 2.13 -6.76
N VAL A 79 8.14 3.14 -6.87
CA VAL A 79 8.13 4.06 -8.01
C VAL A 79 9.42 4.86 -8.10
N TRP A 80 9.95 5.33 -6.97
CA TRP A 80 11.27 5.95 -6.92
C TRP A 80 12.34 5.02 -7.49
N GLY A 81 12.32 3.74 -7.11
CA GLY A 81 13.23 2.71 -7.63
C GLY A 81 13.09 2.50 -9.13
N TYR A 82 11.85 2.38 -9.63
CA TYR A 82 11.60 2.23 -11.07
C TYR A 82 12.05 3.45 -11.89
N VAL A 83 11.93 4.66 -11.33
CA VAL A 83 12.49 5.88 -11.95
C VAL A 83 14.02 5.84 -11.94
N MET A 84 14.64 5.40 -10.84
CA MET A 84 16.10 5.25 -10.72
C MET A 84 16.66 4.25 -11.76
N HIS A 85 15.96 3.14 -12.00
CA HIS A 85 16.31 2.15 -13.04
C HIS A 85 16.02 2.63 -14.47
N GLY A 86 15.32 3.76 -14.63
CA GLY A 86 14.95 4.32 -15.92
C GLY A 86 13.75 3.66 -16.59
N TYR A 87 12.99 2.82 -15.87
CA TYR A 87 11.76 2.19 -16.36
C TYR A 87 10.62 3.20 -16.53
N PHE A 88 10.65 4.26 -15.72
CA PHE A 88 9.82 5.44 -15.92
C PHE A 88 10.66 6.68 -16.15
N GLY A 89 10.30 7.41 -17.22
CA GLY A 89 10.62 8.83 -17.37
C GLY A 89 9.60 9.72 -16.66
N GLN A 90 9.87 11.02 -16.63
CA GLN A 90 9.00 12.02 -16.03
C GLN A 90 8.73 13.17 -16.99
N LYS A 91 7.45 13.50 -17.20
CA LYS A 91 7.04 14.67 -17.98
C LYS A 91 7.47 15.94 -17.27
N LEU A 92 8.19 16.79 -17.98
CA LEU A 92 8.55 18.14 -17.54
C LEU A 92 7.41 19.10 -17.88
N LYS A 93 7.10 20.02 -16.97
CA LYS A 93 6.37 21.24 -17.33
C LYS A 93 7.36 22.32 -17.75
N ASP A 94 6.98 23.12 -18.74
CA ASP A 94 7.75 24.29 -19.14
C ASP A 94 8.03 25.20 -17.94
N GLY A 95 9.31 25.49 -17.69
CA GLY A 95 9.77 26.33 -16.57
C GLY A 95 10.04 25.60 -15.24
N GLU A 96 9.83 24.28 -15.14
CA GLU A 96 10.15 23.51 -13.94
C GLU A 96 11.67 23.28 -13.81
N ILE A 97 12.29 23.77 -12.73
CA ILE A 97 13.72 23.58 -12.46
C ILE A 97 13.91 22.28 -11.68
N GLY A 98 14.45 21.24 -12.33
CA GLY A 98 14.68 19.92 -11.71
C GLY A 98 15.88 19.87 -10.77
N SER A 99 16.94 20.65 -11.05
CA SER A 99 18.12 20.81 -10.19
C SER A 99 18.72 22.20 -10.37
N SER A 100 19.18 22.81 -9.27
CA SER A 100 19.81 24.14 -9.28
C SER A 100 21.17 24.18 -9.98
N THR A 101 21.83 23.04 -10.17
CA THR A 101 23.19 22.95 -10.74
C THR A 101 23.32 22.00 -11.93
N MET A 102 22.35 21.12 -12.15
CA MET A 102 22.37 20.12 -13.23
C MET A 102 21.12 20.24 -14.12
N PRO A 103 21.18 21.00 -15.22
CA PRO A 103 19.99 21.33 -16.03
C PRO A 103 19.24 20.13 -16.63
N HIS A 104 19.90 18.97 -16.76
CA HIS A 104 19.32 17.75 -17.32
C HIS A 104 18.69 16.83 -16.26
N LYS A 105 18.87 17.12 -14.95
CA LYS A 105 18.46 16.22 -13.87
C LYS A 105 16.98 16.42 -13.53
N VAL A 106 16.22 15.32 -13.62
CA VAL A 106 14.80 15.27 -13.25
C VAL A 106 14.64 14.25 -12.12
N ASN A 107 14.21 14.72 -10.94
CA ASN A 107 14.07 13.88 -9.74
C ASN A 107 12.58 13.57 -9.49
N PRO A 108 12.24 12.38 -8.96
CA PRO A 108 10.88 12.01 -8.57
C PRO A 108 10.41 12.71 -7.28
N ILE A 109 10.56 14.04 -7.22
CA ILE A 109 10.35 14.84 -5.99
C ILE A 109 8.93 14.75 -5.46
N ASP A 110 7.94 14.51 -6.32
CA ASP A 110 6.55 14.39 -5.91
C ASP A 110 6.37 13.12 -5.04
N PHE A 111 7.01 11.99 -5.39
CA PHE A 111 7.00 10.77 -4.58
C PHE A 111 7.83 10.92 -3.30
N GLU A 112 9.01 11.56 -3.36
CA GLU A 112 9.84 11.85 -2.18
C GLU A 112 9.11 12.75 -1.16
N ASN A 113 8.33 13.73 -1.65
CA ASN A 113 7.48 14.57 -0.80
C ASN A 113 6.32 13.78 -0.17
N SER A 114 5.74 12.83 -0.92
CA SER A 114 4.70 11.94 -0.39
C SER A 114 5.26 11.05 0.73
N GLU A 115 6.37 10.36 0.48
CA GLU A 115 7.07 9.51 1.45
C GLU A 115 7.34 10.26 2.77
N GLY A 116 7.90 11.48 2.69
CA GLY A 116 8.20 12.29 3.87
C GLY A 116 6.94 12.66 4.68
N ASN A 117 5.85 13.03 3.99
CA ASN A 117 4.60 13.40 4.65
C ASN A 117 3.88 12.19 5.27
N VAL A 118 3.94 11.02 4.63
CA VAL A 118 3.41 9.77 5.20
C VAL A 118 4.04 9.47 6.56
N GLY A 119 5.37 9.61 6.68
CA GLY A 119 6.08 9.38 7.94
C GLY A 119 5.58 10.28 9.08
N ILE A 120 5.42 11.58 8.80
CA ILE A 120 4.90 12.55 9.78
C ILE A 120 3.45 12.24 10.14
N ALA A 121 2.62 11.96 9.14
CA ALA A 121 1.21 11.62 9.32
C ALA A 121 1.02 10.44 10.27
N ASN A 122 1.76 9.35 10.03
CA ASN A 122 1.69 8.15 10.84
C ASN A 122 2.21 8.37 12.26
N ALA A 123 3.32 9.09 12.44
CA ALA A 123 3.85 9.38 13.78
C ALA A 123 2.83 10.13 14.65
N ILE A 124 2.15 11.12 14.08
CA ILE A 124 1.12 11.89 14.76
C ILE A 124 -0.09 10.99 15.07
N MET A 125 -0.63 10.31 14.05
CA MET A 125 -1.82 9.46 14.23
C MET A 125 -1.60 8.31 15.23
N ALA A 126 -0.41 7.71 15.27
CA ALA A 126 -0.05 6.70 16.28
C ALA A 126 -0.10 7.28 17.69
N HIS A 127 0.51 8.45 17.92
CA HIS A 127 0.45 9.12 19.21
C HIS A 127 -0.99 9.41 19.65
N LEU A 128 -1.84 9.93 18.73
CA LEU A 128 -3.24 10.22 19.06
C LEU A 128 -4.02 8.95 19.39
N ALA A 129 -3.84 7.88 18.61
CA ALA A 129 -4.51 6.60 18.84
C ALA A 129 -4.18 6.02 20.23
N ASP A 130 -2.90 6.01 20.60
CA ASP A 130 -2.45 5.47 21.88
C ASP A 130 -2.85 6.36 23.06
N LYS A 131 -2.72 7.69 22.92
CA LYS A 131 -2.95 8.62 24.03
C LYS A 131 -4.44 8.83 24.33
N LEU A 132 -5.29 8.84 23.32
CA LEU A 132 -6.70 9.22 23.50
C LEU A 132 -7.50 8.13 24.22
N ALA A 133 -7.18 6.86 24.03
CA ALA A 133 -7.84 5.73 24.68
C ALA A 133 -7.60 5.64 26.20
N VAL A 134 -6.73 6.49 26.76
CA VAL A 134 -6.36 6.45 28.19
C VAL A 134 -6.67 7.78 28.87
N SER A 135 -7.54 7.72 29.89
CA SER A 135 -7.93 8.86 30.73
C SER A 135 -8.14 8.39 32.17
N ARG A 136 -7.62 9.12 33.17
CA ARG A 136 -7.69 8.69 34.58
C ARG A 136 -9.12 8.78 35.14
N PHE A 137 -9.58 7.73 35.82
CA PHE A 137 -10.89 7.66 36.48
C PHE A 137 -12.05 8.03 35.51
N GLN A 138 -12.96 8.94 35.89
CA GLN A 138 -14.06 9.37 35.02
C GLN A 138 -13.62 10.31 33.89
N ARG A 139 -12.42 10.90 34.00
CA ARG A 139 -11.60 11.55 32.97
C ARG A 139 -10.47 12.36 33.61
N ASP A 140 -9.42 12.61 32.85
CA ASP A 140 -8.62 13.83 32.95
C ASP A 140 -8.78 14.68 31.67
N LEU A 141 -8.22 15.90 31.65
CA LEU A 141 -8.43 16.86 30.55
C LEU A 141 -7.28 16.89 29.54
N SER A 142 -6.33 15.94 29.62
CA SER A 142 -5.19 15.90 28.69
C SER A 142 -5.59 15.61 27.25
N ASP A 143 -6.73 14.94 27.04
CA ASP A 143 -7.32 14.67 25.73
C ASP A 143 -7.74 15.95 24.99
N SER A 144 -8.24 16.95 25.70
CA SER A 144 -8.75 18.21 25.12
C SER A 144 -7.72 18.94 24.23
N THR A 145 -6.45 19.01 24.65
CA THR A 145 -5.41 19.63 23.82
C THR A 145 -4.97 18.72 22.67
N VAL A 146 -5.00 17.40 22.88
CA VAL A 146 -4.59 16.43 21.86
C VAL A 146 -5.65 16.31 20.75
N LEU A 147 -6.94 16.36 21.08
CA LEU A 147 -8.04 16.37 20.09
C LEU A 147 -8.00 17.58 19.14
N ARG A 148 -7.32 18.68 19.51
CA ARG A 148 -7.10 19.82 18.60
C ARG A 148 -6.13 19.51 17.46
N ASN A 149 -5.47 18.36 17.53
CA ASN A 149 -4.50 17.90 16.55
C ASN A 149 -5.03 16.76 15.65
N LEU A 150 -6.32 16.40 15.73
CA LEU A 150 -6.93 15.38 14.86
C LEU A 150 -6.65 15.65 13.37
N GLY A 151 -6.73 16.93 12.97
CA GLY A 151 -6.50 17.36 11.61
C GLY A 151 -5.03 17.38 11.17
N VAL A 152 -4.05 17.32 12.08
CA VAL A 152 -2.63 17.48 11.72
C VAL A 152 -2.10 16.25 11.00
N GLY A 153 -2.30 15.05 11.58
CA GLY A 153 -1.88 13.79 10.94
C GLY A 153 -2.65 13.52 9.64
N LEU A 154 -3.96 13.82 9.62
CA LEU A 154 -4.77 13.74 8.40
C LEU A 154 -4.33 14.77 7.35
N GLY A 155 -3.95 15.98 7.75
CA GLY A 155 -3.45 17.02 6.85
C GLY A 155 -2.17 16.61 6.12
N HIS A 156 -1.22 16.03 6.85
CA HIS A 156 -0.02 15.44 6.22
C HIS A 156 -0.37 14.28 5.29
N SER A 157 -1.35 13.45 5.64
CA SER A 157 -1.83 12.38 4.74
C SER A 157 -2.38 12.97 3.44
N VAL A 158 -3.22 14.01 3.51
CA VAL A 158 -3.77 14.69 2.31
C VAL A 158 -2.67 15.29 1.44
N LEU A 159 -1.64 15.90 2.04
CA LEU A 159 -0.48 16.41 1.30
C LEU A 159 0.28 15.28 0.60
N ALA A 160 0.47 14.15 1.26
CA ALA A 160 1.10 12.97 0.66
C ALA A 160 0.29 12.47 -0.55
N TYR A 161 -1.03 12.32 -0.39
CA TYR A 161 -1.91 11.84 -1.46
C TYR A 161 -1.89 12.76 -2.68
N ALA A 162 -1.94 14.07 -2.46
CA ALA A 162 -1.87 15.05 -3.54
C ALA A 162 -0.53 15.00 -4.29
N SER A 163 0.58 14.84 -3.56
CA SER A 163 1.92 14.69 -4.14
C SER A 163 2.05 13.39 -4.93
N ALA A 164 1.64 12.24 -4.38
CA ALA A 164 1.68 10.96 -5.08
C ALA A 164 0.85 10.97 -6.36
N LEU A 165 -0.40 11.50 -6.30
CA LEU A 165 -1.26 11.64 -7.49
C LEU A 165 -0.62 12.53 -8.56
N LYS A 166 0.02 13.64 -8.16
CA LYS A 166 0.76 14.52 -9.07
C LYS A 166 1.94 13.80 -9.70
N GLY A 167 2.70 13.01 -8.92
CA GLY A 167 3.79 12.17 -9.41
C GLY A 167 3.31 11.16 -10.44
N CYS A 168 2.24 10.42 -10.14
CA CYS A 168 1.62 9.47 -11.06
C CYS A 168 1.22 10.10 -12.40
N GLY A 169 0.70 11.33 -12.39
CA GLY A 169 0.35 12.08 -13.60
C GLY A 169 1.54 12.44 -14.50
N LYS A 170 2.78 12.39 -13.97
CA LYS A 170 4.01 12.71 -14.69
C LYS A 170 4.72 11.48 -15.26
N LEU A 171 4.40 10.26 -14.81
CA LEU A 171 5.11 9.06 -15.24
C LEU A 171 4.90 8.76 -16.73
N THR A 172 5.98 8.34 -17.41
CA THR A 172 5.95 7.79 -18.78
C THR A 172 6.77 6.52 -18.82
N VAL A 173 6.17 5.42 -19.28
CA VAL A 173 6.86 4.13 -19.40
C VAL A 173 7.96 4.21 -20.46
N ASN A 174 9.15 3.68 -20.13
CA ASN A 174 10.25 3.50 -21.06
C ASN A 174 10.37 2.02 -21.43
N ASN A 175 9.64 1.61 -22.47
CA ASN A 175 9.64 0.20 -22.92
C ASN A 175 11.04 -0.23 -23.35
N GLU A 176 11.79 0.60 -24.09
CA GLU A 176 13.12 0.25 -24.58
C GLU A 176 14.06 -0.18 -23.45
N ARG A 177 14.11 0.59 -22.36
CA ARG A 177 14.94 0.26 -21.19
C ARG A 177 14.49 -1.03 -20.48
N ILE A 178 13.19 -1.26 -20.38
CA ILE A 178 12.62 -2.49 -19.79
C ILE A 178 12.97 -3.70 -20.67
N ASP A 179 12.92 -3.51 -21.99
CA ASP A 179 13.24 -4.52 -22.99
C ASP A 179 14.72 -4.92 -22.94
N GLU A 180 15.61 -3.93 -22.85
CA GLU A 180 17.05 -4.16 -22.66
C GLU A 180 17.37 -4.96 -21.39
N ASP A 181 16.74 -4.62 -20.25
CA ASP A 181 16.98 -5.34 -18.99
C ASP A 181 16.47 -6.78 -19.03
N LEU A 182 15.30 -7.01 -19.65
CA LEU A 182 14.77 -8.35 -19.83
C LEU A 182 15.64 -9.19 -20.79
N ASP A 183 16.13 -8.59 -21.88
CA ASP A 183 17.00 -9.27 -22.84
C ASP A 183 18.39 -9.59 -22.27
N ALA A 184 18.80 -8.91 -21.19
CA ALA A 184 20.03 -9.19 -20.46
C ALA A 184 19.87 -10.25 -19.35
N ALA A 185 18.65 -10.61 -18.97
CA ALA A 185 18.34 -11.44 -17.80
C ALA A 185 17.80 -12.83 -18.17
N TRP A 186 18.50 -13.57 -19.03
CA TRP A 186 18.04 -14.88 -19.50
C TRP A 186 17.97 -15.94 -18.40
N GLU A 187 18.73 -15.78 -17.32
CA GLU A 187 18.72 -16.68 -16.16
C GLU A 187 17.34 -16.88 -15.51
N VAL A 188 16.40 -15.94 -15.70
CA VAL A 188 15.03 -16.07 -15.19
C VAL A 188 14.27 -17.24 -15.82
N LEU A 189 14.68 -17.70 -17.01
CA LEU A 189 14.09 -18.87 -17.68
C LEU A 189 14.57 -20.21 -17.08
N ALA A 190 15.49 -20.20 -16.12
CA ALA A 190 15.91 -21.41 -15.43
C ALA A 190 14.75 -22.11 -14.70
N GLU A 191 13.89 -21.34 -14.02
CA GLU A 191 12.74 -21.87 -13.28
C GLU A 191 11.72 -22.61 -14.18
N PRO A 192 11.22 -22.03 -15.29
CA PRO A 192 10.23 -22.72 -16.12
C PRO A 192 10.82 -23.95 -16.82
N ILE A 193 12.10 -23.94 -17.21
CA ILE A 193 12.79 -25.11 -17.78
C ILE A 193 12.87 -26.23 -16.73
N GLN A 194 13.30 -25.90 -15.51
CA GLN A 194 13.33 -26.86 -14.40
C GLN A 194 11.96 -27.48 -14.17
N THR A 195 10.92 -26.67 -14.27
CA THR A 195 9.54 -27.10 -14.02
C THR A 195 9.06 -28.09 -15.08
N VAL A 196 9.41 -27.87 -16.36
CA VAL A 196 9.15 -28.84 -17.44
C VAL A 196 9.96 -30.13 -17.24
N MET A 197 11.23 -30.04 -16.87
CA MET A 197 12.05 -31.21 -16.56
C MET A 197 11.44 -32.05 -15.42
N ARG A 198 10.94 -31.40 -14.36
CA ARG A 198 10.23 -32.06 -13.26
C ARG A 198 8.95 -32.74 -13.71
N ARG A 199 8.18 -32.12 -14.60
CA ARG A 199 6.95 -32.70 -15.18
C ARG A 199 7.24 -34.04 -15.88
N HIS A 200 8.40 -34.16 -16.53
CA HIS A 200 8.83 -35.37 -17.25
C HIS A 200 9.76 -36.28 -16.44
N ALA A 201 9.86 -36.07 -15.13
CA ALA A 201 10.68 -36.88 -14.22
C ALA A 201 12.17 -37.00 -14.61
N VAL A 202 12.72 -35.98 -15.27
CA VAL A 202 14.17 -35.86 -15.53
C VAL A 202 14.92 -35.91 -14.20
N GLU A 203 15.98 -36.71 -14.13
CA GLU A 203 16.78 -36.83 -12.90
C GLU A 203 17.52 -35.53 -12.57
N ASN A 204 17.50 -35.15 -11.28
CA ASN A 204 18.26 -34.03 -10.71
C ASN A 204 18.15 -32.68 -11.47
N PRO A 205 16.94 -32.19 -11.81
CA PRO A 205 16.77 -31.07 -12.74
C PRO A 205 17.32 -29.74 -12.20
N TYR A 206 17.19 -29.52 -10.89
CA TYR A 206 17.77 -28.34 -10.21
C TYR A 206 19.30 -28.34 -10.27
N GLU A 207 19.95 -29.49 -10.04
CA GLU A 207 21.41 -29.57 -10.07
C GLU A 207 21.97 -29.46 -11.50
N LYS A 208 21.26 -30.02 -12.51
CA LYS A 208 21.59 -29.82 -13.93
C LYS A 208 21.58 -28.31 -14.30
N LEU A 209 20.55 -27.57 -13.87
CA LEU A 209 20.46 -26.12 -14.11
C LEU A 209 21.44 -25.30 -13.27
N LYS A 210 21.63 -25.64 -11.99
CA LYS A 210 22.59 -24.97 -11.12
C LYS A 210 24.02 -25.10 -11.64
N ALA A 211 24.39 -26.24 -12.24
CA ALA A 211 25.67 -26.40 -12.90
C ALA A 211 25.84 -25.44 -14.10
N LEU A 212 24.75 -25.13 -14.81
CA LEU A 212 24.74 -24.16 -15.92
C LEU A 212 24.84 -22.71 -15.43
N THR A 213 24.16 -22.38 -14.32
CA THR A 213 23.93 -21.01 -13.84
C THR A 213 24.97 -20.52 -12.82
N ARG A 214 25.74 -21.41 -12.18
CA ARG A 214 26.59 -21.03 -11.04
C ARG A 214 27.83 -20.25 -11.47
N GLY A 215 27.91 -18.99 -11.04
CA GLY A 215 29.12 -18.16 -11.13
C GLY A 215 29.37 -17.49 -12.48
N ARG A 216 28.38 -17.51 -13.39
CA ARG A 216 28.44 -16.83 -14.69
C ARG A 216 27.07 -16.31 -15.10
N SER A 217 27.04 -15.19 -15.82
CA SER A 217 25.85 -14.74 -16.53
C SER A 217 25.52 -15.75 -17.63
N ILE A 218 24.24 -16.02 -17.84
CA ILE A 218 23.77 -17.00 -18.81
C ILE A 218 23.32 -16.24 -20.04
N THR A 219 23.86 -16.58 -21.19
CA THR A 219 23.37 -16.01 -22.44
C THR A 219 22.18 -16.80 -22.99
N LYS A 220 21.49 -16.21 -23.95
CA LYS A 220 20.48 -16.91 -24.74
C LYS A 220 21.00 -18.24 -25.30
N GLU A 221 22.20 -18.22 -25.86
CA GLU A 221 22.83 -19.36 -26.51
C GLU A 221 23.16 -20.48 -25.51
N ASP A 222 23.62 -20.14 -24.30
CA ASP A 222 23.86 -21.11 -23.23
C ASP A 222 22.57 -21.86 -22.87
N LEU A 223 21.45 -21.12 -22.71
CA LEU A 223 20.15 -21.70 -22.40
C LEU A 223 19.59 -22.54 -23.55
N GLN A 224 19.69 -22.06 -24.79
CA GLN A 224 19.24 -22.82 -25.96
C GLN A 224 20.04 -24.11 -26.13
N THR A 225 21.36 -24.07 -25.90
CA THR A 225 22.21 -25.26 -25.92
C THR A 225 21.80 -26.25 -24.84
N PHE A 226 21.52 -25.77 -23.62
CA PHE A 226 21.03 -26.62 -22.54
C PHE A 226 19.68 -27.26 -22.87
N VAL A 227 18.72 -26.49 -23.38
CA VAL A 227 17.40 -27.00 -23.76
C VAL A 227 17.51 -28.06 -24.87
N ALA A 228 18.36 -27.84 -25.87
CA ALA A 228 18.61 -28.84 -26.92
C ALA A 228 19.22 -30.14 -26.36
N SER A 229 20.05 -30.04 -25.30
CA SER A 229 20.61 -31.24 -24.64
C SER A 229 19.57 -32.11 -23.91
N LEU A 230 18.34 -31.60 -23.72
CA LEU A 230 17.23 -32.36 -23.12
C LEU A 230 16.48 -33.22 -24.16
N GLU A 231 16.85 -33.17 -25.44
CA GLU A 231 16.30 -34.05 -26.46
C GLU A 231 16.48 -35.52 -26.06
N GLY A 232 15.38 -36.28 -26.09
CA GLY A 232 15.35 -37.68 -25.63
C GLY A 232 15.04 -37.86 -24.15
N GLU A 233 15.21 -36.83 -23.31
CA GLU A 233 14.72 -36.81 -21.92
C GLU A 233 13.34 -36.12 -21.78
N VAL A 234 13.04 -35.20 -22.70
CA VAL A 234 11.79 -34.42 -22.75
C VAL A 234 11.15 -34.57 -24.15
N PRO A 235 9.81 -34.61 -24.28
CA PRO A 235 9.15 -34.65 -25.58
C PRO A 235 9.53 -33.46 -26.48
N GLU A 236 9.67 -33.72 -27.78
CA GLU A 236 10.11 -32.73 -28.78
C GLU A 236 9.26 -31.45 -28.81
N GLU A 237 7.93 -31.58 -28.60
CA GLU A 237 7.03 -30.42 -28.51
C GLU A 237 7.39 -29.48 -27.35
N ASP A 238 7.74 -30.04 -26.19
CA ASP A 238 8.13 -29.25 -25.02
C ASP A 238 9.53 -28.65 -25.20
N VAL A 239 10.47 -29.36 -25.84
CA VAL A 239 11.79 -28.80 -26.21
C VAL A 239 11.63 -27.60 -27.13
N LYS A 240 10.84 -27.74 -28.20
CA LYS A 240 10.56 -26.65 -29.15
C LYS A 240 9.92 -25.46 -28.45
N ARG A 241 8.93 -25.71 -27.58
CA ARG A 241 8.28 -24.66 -26.79
C ARG A 241 9.25 -23.92 -25.86
N MET A 242 10.19 -24.64 -25.22
CA MET A 242 11.22 -24.04 -24.38
C MET A 242 12.21 -23.18 -25.18
N LEU A 243 12.55 -23.58 -26.41
CA LEU A 243 13.43 -22.81 -27.30
C LEU A 243 12.81 -21.49 -27.77
N ASP A 244 11.48 -21.43 -27.84
CA ASP A 244 10.71 -20.24 -28.21
C ASP A 244 10.53 -19.25 -27.04
N TRP A 245 10.88 -19.62 -25.81
CA TRP A 245 10.74 -18.74 -24.65
C TRP A 245 11.75 -17.59 -24.66
N THR A 246 11.25 -16.44 -24.24
CA THR A 246 12.04 -15.24 -23.91
C THR A 246 11.67 -14.74 -22.52
N PRO A 247 12.56 -14.03 -21.82
CA PRO A 247 12.23 -13.39 -20.53
C PRO A 247 10.94 -12.56 -20.59
N ARG A 248 10.74 -11.82 -21.70
CA ARG A 248 9.53 -11.03 -21.97
C ARG A 248 8.24 -11.85 -22.07
N SER A 249 8.32 -13.07 -22.61
CA SER A 249 7.16 -13.95 -22.75
C SER A 249 6.79 -14.67 -21.45
N TYR A 250 7.73 -14.78 -20.50
CA TYR A 250 7.57 -15.49 -19.24
C TYR A 250 6.97 -14.61 -18.14
N VAL A 251 5.75 -14.11 -18.38
CA VAL A 251 5.02 -13.21 -17.45
C VAL A 251 3.79 -13.85 -16.82
N GLY A 252 3.56 -15.14 -17.08
CA GLY A 252 2.40 -15.88 -16.56
C GLY A 252 1.08 -15.18 -16.90
N THR A 253 0.27 -14.90 -15.88
CA THR A 253 -1.03 -14.22 -16.01
C THR A 253 -0.99 -12.75 -15.57
N ALA A 254 0.20 -12.14 -15.50
CA ALA A 254 0.38 -10.78 -14.98
C ALA A 254 -0.55 -9.76 -15.65
N GLU A 255 -0.66 -9.77 -16.99
CA GLU A 255 -1.56 -8.86 -17.72
C GLU A 255 -3.03 -9.06 -17.31
N HIS A 256 -3.48 -10.32 -17.23
CA HIS A 256 -4.86 -10.63 -16.86
C HIS A 256 -5.19 -10.14 -15.45
N ILE A 257 -4.31 -10.40 -14.48
CA ILE A 257 -4.48 -9.96 -13.09
C ILE A 257 -4.50 -8.43 -13.01
N ALA A 258 -3.57 -7.74 -13.69
CA ALA A 258 -3.51 -6.28 -13.70
C ALA A 258 -4.79 -5.65 -14.27
N ARG A 259 -5.30 -6.17 -15.40
CA ARG A 259 -6.54 -5.69 -16.02
C ARG A 259 -7.75 -5.92 -15.13
N LYS A 260 -7.87 -7.11 -14.53
CA LYS A 260 -8.95 -7.44 -13.60
C LYS A 260 -9.02 -6.46 -12.43
N VAL A 261 -7.88 -6.18 -11.77
CA VAL A 261 -7.83 -5.22 -10.66
C VAL A 261 -8.18 -3.81 -11.12
N ALA A 262 -7.70 -3.38 -12.29
CA ALA A 262 -8.02 -2.06 -12.83
C ALA A 262 -9.51 -1.89 -13.16
N GLU A 263 -10.22 -2.96 -13.48
CA GLU A 263 -11.68 -2.96 -13.68
C GLU A 263 -12.43 -2.94 -12.35
N GLU A 264 -11.99 -3.71 -11.35
CA GLU A 264 -12.60 -3.74 -10.00
C GLU A 264 -12.47 -2.40 -9.25
N CYS A 265 -11.45 -1.58 -9.59
CA CYS A 265 -11.21 -0.27 -8.99
C CYS A 265 -11.96 0.90 -9.67
N LYS A 266 -12.64 0.67 -10.80
CA LYS A 266 -13.46 1.69 -11.50
C LYS A 266 -14.88 1.74 -10.95
#